data_AF-R1EU64-F1
#
_entry.id   AF-R1EU64-F1
#
_cell.length_a   1.000
_cell.length_b   1.000
_cell.length_c   1.000
_cell.angle_alpha   90.00
_cell.angle_beta   90.00
_cell.angle_gamma   90.00
#
_symmetry.space_group_name_H-M   'P 1'
#
loop_
_entity.id
_entity.type
_entity.pdbx_description
1 polymer ?
#
loop_
_entity_poly.entity_id
_entity_poly.type
_entity_poly.pdbx_seq_one_letter_code
_entity_poly.pdbx_strand_id
1 'polypeptide(L)'
;MFAIDAPRAIRAPAANDVAMAAGPAAPRAPRRRDGRVVIHLDYDAFYCAVVEAESPQLKRLPLAVQRKSVVRAASRPMLTAGEQRSRSSSRACLVRQRALVNLADGSRCNYEARRRGLHKLQLVTEARRLCPDLVIVLGEDLTRFRNASKLLYRFLRRFSWNGRVERLGFDEIWLDVTDQVDYNVNLLNPHDLHHAYFCLAKDDPTHGFAFDATAFAGNTFPASGLLSKDVAQDPLRLRLLVGSHLAHYLRAELEHHTNYTATVGISTNKLLSKLAGNVKKPNAQTTLLPPYDSTALDFIDAHDIGRIPGIGFKLAQKLREFILHRPAAFSDGLVYGGTEEAVAAGDVRKHHSAS
;
A
#
# COMPACT_ATOMS: atom_id res chain seq x y z
N MET A 1 -99.16 -3.83 6.49
CA MET A 1 -98.56 -5.03 5.86
C MET A 1 -97.06 -4.91 6.08
N PHE A 2 -96.59 -5.44 7.21
CA PHE A 2 -95.22 -5.35 7.68
C PHE A 2 -94.39 -6.46 7.02
N ALA A 3 -93.31 -6.11 6.34
CA ALA A 3 -92.29 -7.06 5.90
C ALA A 3 -91.04 -6.85 6.77
N ILE A 4 -90.59 -7.94 7.39
CA ILE A 4 -89.50 -8.02 8.36
C ILE A 4 -88.24 -8.52 7.62
N ASP A 5 -87.10 -7.91 7.93
CA ASP A 5 -85.76 -8.17 7.38
C ASP A 5 -85.30 -9.64 7.48
N ALA A 6 -84.55 -10.09 6.46
CA ALA A 6 -83.77 -11.33 6.48
C ALA A 6 -82.27 -11.03 6.76
N PRO A 7 -81.59 -11.82 7.62
CA PRO A 7 -80.23 -11.52 8.07
C PRO A 7 -79.13 -11.88 7.05
N ARG A 8 -78.08 -11.03 7.02
CA ARG A 8 -76.86 -11.17 6.21
C ARG A 8 -76.11 -12.48 6.51
N ALA A 9 -75.79 -13.24 5.46
CA ALA A 9 -74.91 -14.39 5.52
C ALA A 9 -73.44 -13.98 5.75
N ILE A 10 -72.81 -14.59 6.76
CA ILE A 10 -71.39 -14.44 7.10
C ILE A 10 -70.56 -15.29 6.12
N ARG A 11 -69.66 -14.67 5.37
CA ARG A 11 -68.74 -15.33 4.43
C ARG A 11 -67.51 -15.84 5.20
N ALA A 12 -67.21 -17.13 5.10
CA ALA A 12 -66.01 -17.73 5.70
C ALA A 12 -64.72 -17.15 5.08
N PRO A 13 -63.63 -16.98 5.84
CA PRO A 13 -62.35 -16.56 5.29
C PRO A 13 -61.72 -17.68 4.45
N ALA A 14 -61.18 -17.30 3.29
CA ALA A 14 -60.45 -18.18 2.39
C ALA A 14 -59.19 -18.75 3.06
N ALA A 15 -58.82 -19.97 2.67
CA ALA A 15 -57.63 -20.68 3.14
C ALA A 15 -56.37 -19.83 2.94
N ASN A 16 -55.54 -19.76 3.99
CA ASN A 16 -54.24 -19.11 3.98
C ASN A 16 -53.32 -19.74 2.92
N ASP A 17 -52.95 -18.95 1.92
CA ASP A 17 -51.72 -19.15 1.16
C ASP A 17 -50.54 -18.86 2.10
N VAL A 18 -49.87 -19.92 2.57
CA VAL A 18 -48.60 -19.81 3.29
C VAL A 18 -47.55 -19.41 2.26
N ALA A 19 -47.36 -18.10 2.08
CA ALA A 19 -46.20 -17.57 1.39
C ALA A 19 -44.95 -17.98 2.16
N MET A 20 -44.18 -18.93 1.60
CA MET A 20 -42.83 -19.23 2.03
C MET A 20 -42.03 -17.93 2.00
N ALA A 21 -41.78 -17.36 3.17
CA ALA A 21 -40.92 -16.19 3.32
C ALA A 21 -39.53 -16.57 2.81
N ALA A 22 -39.16 -16.07 1.63
CA ALA A 22 -37.81 -16.15 1.13
C ALA A 22 -36.88 -15.58 2.21
N GLY A 23 -35.94 -16.42 2.68
CA GLY A 23 -34.95 -16.01 3.67
C GLY A 23 -34.19 -14.75 3.24
N PRO A 24 -33.58 -14.01 4.17
CA PRO A 24 -32.91 -12.76 3.86
C PRO A 24 -31.85 -13.02 2.78
N ALA A 25 -32.03 -12.38 1.61
CA ALA A 25 -31.08 -12.45 0.52
C ALA A 25 -29.69 -12.07 1.05
N ALA A 26 -28.68 -12.88 0.72
CA ALA A 26 -27.30 -12.61 1.10
C ALA A 26 -26.93 -11.14 0.78
N PRO A 27 -26.21 -10.44 1.66
CA PRO A 27 -25.89 -9.05 1.46
C PRO A 27 -25.21 -8.87 0.10
N ARG A 28 -25.86 -8.09 -0.77
CA ARG A 28 -25.40 -7.86 -2.13
C ARG A 28 -23.99 -7.28 -2.08
N ALA A 29 -23.04 -7.94 -2.74
CA ALA A 29 -21.65 -7.51 -2.74
C ALA A 29 -21.54 -6.01 -3.12
N PRO A 30 -20.72 -5.23 -2.41
CA PRO A 30 -20.56 -3.81 -2.71
C PRO A 30 -20.12 -3.63 -4.17
N ARG A 31 -20.76 -2.69 -4.87
CA ARG A 31 -20.44 -2.41 -6.29
C ARG A 31 -19.02 -1.90 -6.42
N ARG A 32 -18.26 -2.44 -7.39
CA ARG A 32 -16.96 -1.90 -7.80
C ARG A 32 -17.11 -0.44 -8.23
N ARG A 33 -16.20 0.41 -7.75
CA ARG A 33 -16.13 1.84 -8.09
C ARG A 33 -14.79 2.14 -8.75
N ASP A 34 -14.69 1.76 -10.02
CA ASP A 34 -13.46 1.93 -10.81
C ASP A 34 -13.38 3.31 -11.47
N GLY A 35 -14.38 4.16 -11.26
CA GLY A 35 -14.44 5.50 -11.83
C GLY A 35 -13.52 6.54 -11.19
N ARG A 36 -12.54 6.16 -10.37
CA ARG A 36 -11.58 7.09 -9.75
C ARG A 36 -10.18 6.87 -10.31
N VAL A 37 -9.35 7.90 -10.29
CA VAL A 37 -7.90 7.76 -10.49
C VAL A 37 -7.18 8.26 -9.26
N VAL A 38 -6.42 7.36 -8.65
CA VAL A 38 -5.71 7.57 -7.38
C VAL A 38 -4.23 7.36 -7.61
N ILE A 39 -3.43 8.36 -7.23
CA ILE A 39 -1.97 8.33 -7.24
C ILE A 39 -1.50 8.15 -5.79
N HIS A 40 -0.65 7.17 -5.55
CA HIS A 40 0.07 6.96 -4.28
C HIS A 40 1.55 7.27 -4.47
N LEU A 41 2.11 8.14 -3.65
CA LEU A 41 3.54 8.47 -3.63
C LEU A 41 4.15 7.96 -2.33
N ASP A 42 5.31 7.32 -2.44
CA ASP A 42 6.11 6.76 -1.34
C ASP A 42 7.57 7.23 -1.53
N TYR A 43 8.04 8.12 -0.64
CA TYR A 43 9.37 8.72 -0.77
C TYR A 43 10.47 7.67 -0.58
N ASP A 44 11.44 7.69 -1.49
CA ASP A 44 12.52 6.72 -1.51
C ASP A 44 13.46 6.88 -0.32
N ALA A 45 13.53 5.85 0.52
CA ALA A 45 14.41 5.81 1.70
C ALA A 45 14.35 7.11 2.53
N PHE A 46 13.13 7.64 2.74
CA PHE A 46 12.86 8.99 3.24
C PHE A 46 13.79 9.50 4.35
N TYR A 47 14.00 8.71 5.40
CA TYR A 47 14.86 9.12 6.51
C TYR A 47 16.33 9.31 6.08
N CYS A 48 16.84 8.45 5.22
CA CYS A 48 18.18 8.65 4.64
C CYS A 48 18.20 9.87 3.73
N ALA A 49 17.18 10.06 2.89
CA ALA A 49 17.11 11.21 1.99
C ALA A 49 17.13 12.55 2.76
N VAL A 50 16.45 12.64 3.92
CA VAL A 50 16.50 13.82 4.79
C VAL A 50 17.91 14.06 5.34
N VAL A 51 18.60 13.00 5.78
CA VAL A 51 19.98 13.08 6.29
C VAL A 51 20.96 13.44 5.18
N GLU A 52 20.78 12.87 3.99
CA GLU A 52 21.58 13.13 2.80
C GLU A 52 21.39 14.55 2.26
N ALA A 53 20.22 15.16 2.47
CA ALA A 53 19.98 16.56 2.16
C ALA A 53 20.77 17.51 3.09
N GLU A 54 20.93 17.15 4.36
CA GLU A 54 21.74 17.90 5.33
C GLU A 54 23.25 17.66 5.14
N SER A 55 23.64 16.49 4.61
CA SER A 55 25.03 16.07 4.43
C SER A 55 25.22 15.33 3.11
N PRO A 56 25.40 16.06 1.98
CA PRO A 56 25.46 15.49 0.63
C PRO A 56 26.53 14.42 0.42
N GLN A 57 27.63 14.46 1.18
CA GLN A 57 28.69 13.47 1.16
C GLN A 57 28.20 12.04 1.49
N LEU A 58 27.07 11.91 2.19
CA LEU A 58 26.52 10.62 2.59
C LEU A 58 25.77 9.90 1.46
N LYS A 59 25.39 10.58 0.38
CA LYS A 59 24.64 9.98 -0.74
C LYS A 59 25.36 8.80 -1.41
N ARG A 60 26.69 8.80 -1.38
CA ARG A 60 27.54 7.78 -2.01
C ARG A 60 27.97 6.67 -1.05
N LEU A 61 27.58 6.76 0.22
CA LEU A 61 27.97 5.82 1.25
C LEU A 61 26.78 4.95 1.65
N PRO A 62 27.01 3.70 2.08
CA PRO A 62 25.96 2.90 2.70
C PRO A 62 25.54 3.59 4.01
N LEU A 63 24.30 4.08 4.05
CA LEU A 63 23.77 4.87 5.17
C LEU A 63 22.57 4.17 5.79
N ALA A 64 22.53 4.15 7.12
CA ALA A 64 21.34 3.81 7.89
C ALA A 64 21.03 4.83 9.00
N VAL A 65 19.74 5.11 9.20
CA VAL A 65 19.23 5.96 10.28
C VAL A 65 18.73 5.10 11.43
N GLN A 66 19.42 5.17 12.57
CA GLN A 66 19.09 4.38 13.75
C GLN A 66 18.16 5.14 14.69
N ARG A 67 17.20 4.43 15.30
CA ARG A 67 16.47 4.92 16.47
C ARG A 67 16.65 3.93 17.59
N LYS A 68 16.92 4.39 18.81
CA LYS A 68 16.86 3.53 19.99
C LYS A 68 15.41 3.08 20.17
N SER A 69 15.11 1.85 19.78
CA SER A 69 13.91 1.17 20.23
C SER A 69 14.29 0.34 21.46
N VAL A 70 13.68 0.63 22.61
CA VAL A 70 13.68 -0.31 23.73
C VAL A 70 12.76 -1.45 23.31
N VAL A 71 13.30 -2.47 22.64
CA VAL A 71 12.60 -3.74 22.53
C VAL A 71 12.68 -4.37 23.92
N ARG A 72 11.58 -4.31 24.68
CA ARG A 72 11.40 -5.22 25.81
C ARG A 72 11.40 -6.61 25.20
N ALA A 73 12.47 -7.37 25.42
CA ALA A 73 12.50 -8.78 25.07
C ALA A 73 11.21 -9.41 25.60
N ALA A 74 10.42 -10.03 24.73
CA ALA A 74 9.29 -10.83 25.14
C ALA A 74 9.83 -11.84 26.15
N SER A 75 9.37 -11.73 27.40
CA SER A 75 9.57 -12.74 28.41
C SER A 75 9.13 -14.06 27.80
N ARG A 76 10.08 -15.00 27.63
CA ARG A 76 9.79 -16.39 27.29
C ARG A 76 8.62 -16.85 28.17
N PRO A 77 7.63 -17.59 27.62
CA PRO A 77 6.63 -18.22 28.46
C PRO A 77 7.36 -19.08 29.50
N MET A 78 7.07 -18.79 30.75
CA MET A 78 7.57 -19.47 31.92
C MET A 78 7.23 -20.96 31.73
N LEU A 79 8.24 -21.82 31.61
CA LEU A 79 8.05 -23.26 31.70
C LEU A 79 7.27 -23.52 32.99
N THR A 80 6.09 -24.13 32.83
CA THR A 80 5.22 -24.51 33.93
C THR A 80 6.00 -25.36 34.92
N ALA A 81 5.83 -25.05 36.21
CA ALA A 81 6.46 -25.74 37.32
C ALA A 81 6.11 -27.24 37.29
N GLY A 82 7.06 -28.05 36.83
CA GLY A 82 6.88 -29.49 36.73
C GLY A 82 8.17 -30.26 36.49
N GLU A 83 9.32 -29.74 36.92
CA GLU A 83 10.61 -30.47 36.84
C GLU A 83 11.64 -29.83 37.78
N GLN A 84 11.31 -29.76 39.08
CA GLN A 84 12.31 -29.59 40.12
C GLN A 84 12.71 -30.96 40.64
N ARG A 85 13.79 -31.53 40.11
CA ARG A 85 14.65 -32.42 40.90
C ARG A 85 16.08 -32.47 40.38
N SER A 86 16.96 -32.00 41.25
CA SER A 86 18.42 -32.10 41.22
C SER A 86 19.14 -31.28 40.15
N ARG A 87 19.77 -30.19 40.59
CA ARG A 87 21.23 -30.08 40.67
C ARG A 87 21.61 -28.79 41.38
N SER A 88 22.45 -28.96 42.38
CA SER A 88 23.10 -27.94 43.18
C SER A 88 24.14 -27.17 42.37
N SER A 89 24.48 -25.99 42.90
CA SER A 89 25.70 -25.21 42.64
C SER A 89 25.66 -24.15 41.51
N SER A 90 25.69 -22.91 42.00
CA SER A 90 26.51 -21.79 41.51
C SER A 90 26.01 -20.95 40.33
N ARG A 91 26.16 -19.63 40.58
CA ARG A 91 25.98 -18.46 39.71
C ARG A 91 24.54 -18.02 39.47
N ALA A 92 24.17 -16.97 40.23
CA ALA A 92 23.19 -15.98 39.84
C ALA A 92 23.30 -15.69 38.33
N CYS A 93 22.33 -16.18 37.57
CA CYS A 93 22.13 -15.80 36.18
C CYS A 93 21.65 -14.35 36.17
N LEU A 94 22.61 -13.42 36.19
CA LEU A 94 22.35 -12.01 35.96
C LEU A 94 21.83 -11.91 34.52
N VAL A 95 20.51 -11.83 34.37
CA VAL A 95 19.85 -11.55 33.09
C VAL A 95 20.32 -10.18 32.65
N ARG A 96 21.39 -10.12 31.85
CA ARG A 96 21.80 -8.89 31.16
C ARG A 96 20.63 -8.48 30.28
N GLN A 97 19.91 -7.44 30.68
CA GLN A 97 19.07 -6.64 29.80
C GLN A 97 19.97 -6.09 28.69
N ARG A 98 20.20 -6.87 27.64
CA ARG A 98 20.76 -6.35 26.40
C ARG A 98 19.66 -5.51 25.77
N ALA A 99 19.81 -4.19 25.83
CA ALA A 99 19.10 -3.31 24.92
C ALA A 99 19.43 -3.77 23.50
N LEU A 100 18.49 -4.43 22.84
CA LEU A 100 18.65 -4.82 21.44
C LEU A 100 18.59 -3.53 20.62
N VAL A 101 19.75 -3.09 20.16
CA VAL A 101 19.88 -1.93 19.29
C VAL A 101 19.67 -2.41 17.86
N ASN A 102 18.40 -2.44 17.45
CA ASN A 102 18.05 -2.74 16.06
C ASN A 102 18.36 -1.52 15.19
N LEU A 103 18.88 -1.75 13.97
CA LEU A 103 18.61 -0.82 12.88
C LEU A 103 17.12 -0.89 12.66
N ALA A 104 16.41 -0.03 13.37
CA ALA A 104 14.98 -0.14 13.37
C ALA A 104 14.47 0.15 11.93
N ASP A 105 13.35 -0.47 11.57
CA ASP A 105 12.61 -0.42 10.31
C ASP A 105 13.40 0.02 9.06
N GLY A 106 13.72 -0.90 8.13
CA GLY A 106 14.53 -0.59 6.94
C GLY A 106 13.84 0.22 5.86
N SER A 107 12.83 1.01 6.20
CA SER A 107 12.63 2.33 5.57
C SER A 107 13.82 3.28 5.81
N ARG A 108 14.75 2.92 6.72
CA ARG A 108 15.84 3.77 7.18
C ARG A 108 17.24 3.43 6.68
N CYS A 109 17.40 2.53 5.71
CA CYS A 109 18.67 2.39 4.98
C CYS A 109 18.50 2.89 3.54
N ASN A 110 19.55 3.53 3.01
CA ASN A 110 19.57 4.02 1.65
C ASN A 110 19.78 2.87 0.65
N TYR A 111 19.58 3.16 -0.63
CA TYR A 111 19.66 2.11 -1.65
C TYR A 111 21.09 1.56 -1.85
N GLU A 112 22.14 2.33 -1.52
CA GLU A 112 23.51 1.80 -1.47
C GLU A 112 23.67 0.70 -0.44
N ALA A 113 23.12 0.88 0.76
CA ALA A 113 23.11 -0.15 1.79
C ALA A 113 22.25 -1.36 1.36
N ARG A 114 21.07 -1.13 0.78
CA ARG A 114 20.17 -2.23 0.33
C ARG A 114 20.80 -3.09 -0.76
N ARG A 115 21.54 -2.48 -1.70
CA ARG A 115 22.28 -3.23 -2.74
C ARG A 115 23.30 -4.22 -2.17
N ARG A 116 23.81 -3.95 -0.97
CA ARG A 116 24.76 -4.82 -0.24
C ARG A 116 24.05 -5.84 0.66
N GLY A 117 22.73 -6.04 0.49
CA GLY A 117 21.96 -7.03 1.24
C GLY A 117 21.46 -6.55 2.61
N LEU A 118 21.52 -5.23 2.90
CA LEU A 118 20.85 -4.73 4.11
C LEU A 118 19.33 -4.72 3.94
N HIS A 119 18.66 -5.30 4.92
CA HIS A 119 17.21 -5.43 4.98
C HIS A 119 16.62 -4.71 6.19
N LYS A 120 15.28 -4.62 6.18
CA LYS A 120 14.54 -3.99 7.27
C LYS A 120 14.66 -4.74 8.58
N LEU A 121 14.69 -3.98 9.69
CA LEU A 121 14.65 -4.50 11.05
C LEU A 121 15.84 -5.42 11.43
N GLN A 122 16.99 -5.25 10.78
CA GLN A 122 18.21 -5.98 11.13
C GLN A 122 18.89 -5.41 12.38
N LEU A 123 19.59 -6.26 13.14
CA LEU A 123 20.46 -5.80 14.23
C LEU A 123 21.64 -5.01 13.66
N VAL A 124 22.07 -3.97 14.38
CA VAL A 124 23.26 -3.17 13.98
C VAL A 124 24.51 -4.05 13.84
N THR A 125 24.66 -5.06 14.70
CA THR A 125 25.78 -6.00 14.66
C THR A 125 25.81 -6.79 13.35
N GLU A 126 24.66 -7.30 12.89
CA GLU A 126 24.57 -8.06 11.65
C GLU A 126 24.75 -7.17 10.42
N ALA A 127 24.15 -5.99 10.45
CA ALA A 127 24.31 -5.03 9.37
C ALA A 127 25.76 -4.57 9.19
N ARG A 128 26.53 -4.42 10.28
CA ARG A 128 27.97 -4.14 10.20
C ARG A 128 28.79 -5.34 9.72
N ARG A 129 28.31 -6.59 9.91
CA ARG A 129 28.94 -7.77 9.30
C ARG A 129 28.77 -7.78 7.79
N LEU A 130 27.58 -7.42 7.30
CA LEU A 130 27.29 -7.33 5.87
C LEU A 130 27.95 -6.11 5.21
N CYS A 131 28.01 -4.98 5.92
CA CYS A 131 28.54 -3.72 5.42
C CYS A 131 29.42 -3.06 6.51
N PRO A 132 30.73 -3.39 6.55
CA PRO A 132 31.64 -2.86 7.57
C PRO A 132 31.78 -1.34 7.56
N ASP A 133 31.69 -0.73 6.38
CA ASP A 133 31.74 0.71 6.12
C ASP A 133 30.38 1.42 6.28
N LEU A 134 29.36 0.73 6.82
CA LEU A 134 28.04 1.29 7.09
C LEU A 134 28.13 2.52 8.00
N VAL A 135 27.68 3.66 7.47
CA VAL A 135 27.48 4.89 8.22
C VAL A 135 26.14 4.81 8.94
N ILE A 136 26.15 5.05 10.24
CA ILE A 136 24.95 5.04 11.07
C ILE A 136 24.74 6.43 11.65
N VAL A 137 23.59 7.03 11.32
CA VAL A 137 23.18 8.34 11.85
C VAL A 137 22.05 8.14 12.86
N LEU A 138 22.15 8.78 14.01
CA LEU A 138 21.10 8.74 15.02
C LEU A 138 19.92 9.61 14.58
N GLY A 139 18.73 9.03 14.55
CA GLY A 139 17.47 9.66 14.15
C GLY A 139 16.42 9.68 15.28
N GLU A 140 16.87 9.76 16.54
CA GLU A 140 15.97 9.83 17.70
C GLU A 140 15.04 11.04 17.59
N ASP A 141 15.59 12.20 17.20
CA ASP A 141 14.82 13.41 16.95
C ASP A 141 13.92 13.30 15.69
N LEU A 142 12.62 13.34 15.97
CA LEU A 142 11.48 13.71 15.11
C LEU A 142 11.70 14.74 14.01
N THR A 143 12.33 15.82 14.43
CA THR A 143 11.85 17.14 14.04
C THR A 143 12.18 17.43 12.59
N ARG A 144 13.41 17.13 12.17
CA ARG A 144 13.84 17.22 10.76
C ARG A 144 12.97 16.40 9.82
N PHE A 145 12.66 15.15 10.18
CA PHE A 145 11.86 14.24 9.35
C PHE A 145 10.41 14.74 9.24
N ARG A 146 9.84 15.23 10.36
CA ARG A 146 8.50 15.81 10.38
C ARG A 146 8.43 17.09 9.54
N ASN A 147 9.46 17.94 9.59
CA ASN A 147 9.51 19.19 8.84
C ASN A 147 9.63 18.92 7.33
N ALA A 148 10.52 18.00 6.93
CA ALA A 148 10.62 17.55 5.54
C ALA A 148 9.27 16.98 5.05
N SER A 149 8.65 16.08 5.81
CA SER A 149 7.33 15.52 5.48
C SER A 149 6.26 16.59 5.27
N LYS A 150 6.21 17.60 6.14
CA LYS A 150 5.26 18.72 6.01
C LYS A 150 5.54 19.57 4.76
N LEU A 151 6.80 19.80 4.43
CA LEU A 151 7.21 20.55 3.25
C LEU A 151 6.76 19.82 1.98
N LEU A 152 7.09 18.53 1.86
CA LEU A 152 6.75 17.73 0.68
C LEU A 152 5.23 17.53 0.54
N TYR A 153 4.50 17.36 1.65
CA TYR A 153 3.05 17.33 1.63
C TYR A 153 2.44 18.65 1.13
N ARG A 154 2.93 19.80 1.61
CA ARG A 154 2.45 21.11 1.15
C ARG A 154 2.77 21.33 -0.33
N PHE A 155 3.92 20.87 -0.79
CA PHE A 155 4.31 20.92 -2.20
C PHE A 155 3.31 20.15 -3.07
N LEU A 156 3.12 18.85 -2.81
CA LEU A 156 2.22 18.01 -3.60
C LEU A 156 0.75 18.44 -3.50
N ARG A 157 0.31 18.95 -2.34
CA ARG A 157 -1.06 19.42 -2.15
C ARG A 157 -1.45 20.55 -3.11
N ARG A 158 -0.49 21.37 -3.57
CA ARG A 158 -0.74 22.49 -4.51
C ARG A 158 -1.21 22.02 -5.87
N PHE A 159 -0.88 20.79 -6.27
CA PHE A 159 -1.27 20.24 -7.56
C PHE A 159 -2.68 19.61 -7.55
N SER A 160 -3.31 19.44 -6.38
CA SER A 160 -4.64 18.84 -6.27
C SER A 160 -5.74 19.87 -6.50
N TRP A 161 -6.55 19.69 -7.54
CA TRP A 161 -7.68 20.58 -7.84
C TRP A 161 -8.81 20.49 -6.84
N ASN A 162 -9.12 19.27 -6.38
CA ASN A 162 -10.20 19.00 -5.43
C ASN A 162 -9.76 19.04 -3.95
N GLY A 163 -8.47 19.26 -3.68
CA GLY A 163 -7.88 19.27 -2.34
C GLY A 163 -7.88 17.93 -1.60
N ARG A 164 -8.26 16.82 -2.25
CA ARG A 164 -8.34 15.48 -1.66
C ARG A 164 -6.97 14.82 -1.64
N VAL A 165 -6.22 15.17 -0.60
CA VAL A 165 -4.86 14.66 -0.36
C VAL A 165 -4.77 14.06 1.03
N GLU A 166 -4.43 12.77 1.10
CA GLU A 166 -4.32 12.01 2.35
C GLU A 166 -2.86 11.64 2.62
N ARG A 167 -2.41 11.75 3.87
CA ARG A 167 -1.06 11.38 4.28
C ARG A 167 -1.09 10.16 5.21
N LEU A 168 -0.19 9.20 4.99
CA LEU A 168 0.09 8.11 5.92
C LEU A 168 1.56 8.20 6.36
N GLY A 169 1.79 8.28 7.67
CA GLY A 169 3.14 8.41 8.20
C GLY A 169 3.82 9.71 7.77
N PHE A 170 5.13 9.66 7.52
CA PHE A 170 5.92 10.82 7.09
C PHE A 170 6.21 10.82 5.58
N ASP A 171 6.13 9.67 4.95
CA ASP A 171 6.70 9.37 3.65
C ASP A 171 5.69 8.95 2.59
N GLU A 172 4.41 8.78 2.95
CA GLU A 172 3.38 8.34 2.01
C GLU A 172 2.23 9.33 1.86
N ILE A 173 1.81 9.56 0.62
CA ILE A 173 0.72 10.47 0.27
C ILE A 173 -0.16 9.86 -0.83
N TRP A 174 -1.48 10.00 -0.71
CA TRP A 174 -2.43 9.76 -1.79
C TRP A 174 -3.02 11.06 -2.30
N LEU A 175 -3.20 11.14 -3.62
CA LEU A 175 -3.97 12.16 -4.30
C LEU A 175 -5.10 11.48 -5.08
N ASP A 176 -6.33 11.95 -4.86
CA ASP A 176 -7.44 11.68 -5.78
C ASP A 176 -7.38 12.73 -6.90
N VAL A 177 -6.97 12.30 -8.09
CA VAL A 177 -6.75 13.17 -9.26
C VAL A 177 -7.84 12.99 -10.31
N THR A 178 -8.98 12.42 -9.90
CA THR A 178 -10.08 12.06 -10.80
C THR A 178 -10.55 13.24 -11.65
N ASP A 179 -10.76 14.42 -11.05
CA ASP A 179 -11.23 15.62 -11.74
C ASP A 179 -10.19 16.23 -12.69
N GLN A 180 -8.89 16.15 -12.33
CA GLN A 180 -7.79 16.55 -13.21
C GLN A 180 -7.69 15.67 -14.44
N VAL A 181 -7.79 14.36 -14.23
CA VAL A 181 -7.74 13.37 -15.30
C VAL A 181 -8.95 13.49 -16.21
N ASP A 182 -10.15 13.59 -15.66
CA ASP A 182 -11.38 13.64 -16.45
C ASP A 182 -11.42 14.89 -17.34
N TYR A 183 -10.98 16.03 -16.81
CA TYR A 183 -10.84 17.25 -17.60
C TYR A 183 -9.85 17.08 -18.76
N ASN A 184 -8.66 16.52 -18.48
CA ASN A 184 -7.62 16.37 -19.49
C ASN A 184 -7.93 15.30 -20.53
N VAL A 185 -8.66 14.23 -20.16
CA VAL A 185 -9.17 13.25 -21.12
C VAL A 185 -10.10 13.91 -22.13
N ASN A 186 -10.95 14.85 -21.70
CA ASN A 186 -11.84 15.58 -22.60
C ASN A 186 -11.12 16.57 -23.54
N LEU A 187 -9.87 16.93 -23.24
CA LEU A 187 -9.04 17.79 -24.09
C LEU A 187 -8.24 17.02 -25.13
N LEU A 188 -8.18 15.69 -25.05
CA LEU A 188 -7.40 14.89 -25.98
C LEU A 188 -8.00 14.96 -27.39
N ASN A 189 -7.11 15.16 -28.36
CA ASN A 189 -7.46 15.01 -29.77
C ASN A 189 -7.35 13.51 -30.14
N PRO A 190 -8.46 12.81 -30.44
CA PRO A 190 -8.41 11.40 -30.80
C PRO A 190 -7.66 11.14 -32.13
N HIS A 191 -7.42 12.18 -32.93
CA HIS A 191 -6.67 12.10 -34.18
C HIS A 191 -5.19 12.44 -34.04
N ASP A 192 -4.76 12.97 -32.88
CA ASP A 192 -3.35 13.25 -32.59
C ASP A 192 -3.05 13.06 -31.10
N LEU A 193 -2.72 11.82 -30.74
CA LEU A 193 -2.35 11.46 -29.38
C LEU A 193 -0.86 11.68 -29.09
N HIS A 194 -0.01 11.83 -30.11
CA HIS A 194 1.43 12.02 -29.91
C HIS A 194 1.76 13.41 -29.35
N HIS A 195 0.98 14.42 -29.72
CA HIS A 195 1.16 15.80 -29.28
C HIS A 195 0.05 16.24 -28.31
N ALA A 196 -0.23 15.39 -27.32
CA ALA A 196 -1.20 15.73 -26.29
C ALA A 196 -0.65 16.80 -25.34
N TYR A 197 -1.56 17.55 -24.71
CA TYR A 197 -1.23 18.58 -23.75
C TYR A 197 -2.03 18.38 -22.46
N PHE A 198 -1.34 18.37 -21.33
CA PHE A 198 -1.94 18.25 -20.01
C PHE A 198 -2.07 19.64 -19.39
N CYS A 199 -3.29 20.12 -19.24
CA CYS A 199 -3.64 21.35 -18.56
C CYS A 199 -3.63 21.16 -17.02
N LEU A 200 -2.82 21.97 -16.34
CA LEU A 200 -2.64 21.95 -14.88
C LEU A 200 -3.49 22.97 -14.14
N ALA A 201 -4.01 24.00 -14.83
CA ALA A 201 -4.81 25.06 -14.23
C ALA A 201 -6.05 25.36 -15.08
N LYS A 202 -7.24 25.33 -14.46
CA LYS A 202 -8.51 25.56 -15.20
C LYS A 202 -8.67 26.98 -15.72
N ASP A 203 -8.02 27.92 -15.04
CA ASP A 203 -8.02 29.36 -15.28
C ASP A 203 -6.90 29.80 -16.24
N ASP A 204 -5.89 28.95 -16.46
CA ASP A 204 -4.79 29.23 -17.38
C ASP A 204 -4.51 27.99 -18.26
N PRO A 205 -5.06 27.93 -19.49
CA PRO A 205 -4.85 26.81 -20.39
C PRO A 205 -3.41 26.72 -20.92
N THR A 206 -2.59 27.77 -20.73
CA THR A 206 -1.17 27.75 -21.09
C THR A 206 -0.30 27.14 -19.99
N HIS A 207 -0.86 26.90 -18.80
CA HIS A 207 -0.17 26.25 -17.71
C HIS A 207 -0.34 24.73 -17.76
N GLY A 208 0.70 24.02 -18.18
CA GLY A 208 0.62 22.60 -18.46
C GLY A 208 1.91 22.02 -18.99
N PHE A 209 1.83 20.80 -19.54
CA PHE A 209 2.96 20.12 -20.16
C PHE A 209 2.52 19.27 -21.36
N ALA A 210 3.37 19.20 -22.38
CA ALA A 210 3.17 18.29 -23.50
C ALA A 210 3.50 16.85 -23.10
N PHE A 211 2.76 15.88 -23.64
CA PHE A 211 3.02 14.46 -23.41
C PHE A 211 2.55 13.59 -24.59
N ASP A 212 3.11 12.39 -24.69
CA ASP A 212 2.68 11.39 -25.67
C ASP A 212 1.58 10.50 -25.06
N ALA A 213 0.34 10.68 -25.50
CA ALA A 213 -0.82 9.94 -25.05
C ALA A 213 -0.99 8.57 -25.73
N THR A 214 -0.02 8.09 -26.51
CA THR A 214 -0.04 6.75 -27.12
C THR A 214 0.53 5.66 -26.20
N ALA A 215 1.26 6.05 -25.16
CA ALA A 215 1.87 5.13 -24.20
C ALA A 215 1.71 5.62 -22.75
N PHE A 216 1.76 4.68 -21.82
CA PHE A 216 1.80 5.00 -20.39
C PHE A 216 3.16 5.58 -20.00
N ALA A 217 3.17 6.55 -19.09
CA ALA A 217 4.41 6.97 -18.46
C ALA A 217 4.83 5.97 -17.37
N GLY A 218 6.03 5.42 -17.51
CA GLY A 218 6.61 4.45 -16.56
C GLY A 218 6.15 3.01 -16.79
N ASN A 219 6.18 2.19 -15.73
CA ASN A 219 5.85 0.77 -15.83
C ASN A 219 4.34 0.55 -15.76
N THR A 220 3.90 -0.59 -16.28
CA THR A 220 2.52 -1.06 -16.11
C THR A 220 2.51 -2.45 -15.48
N PHE A 221 1.41 -2.78 -14.81
CA PHE A 221 1.11 -4.15 -14.39
C PHE A 221 -0.27 -4.57 -14.95
N PRO A 222 -0.36 -5.64 -15.75
CA PRO A 222 0.74 -6.42 -16.32
C PRO A 222 1.61 -5.56 -17.26
N ALA A 223 2.81 -6.05 -17.61
CA ALA A 223 3.69 -5.38 -18.54
C ALA A 223 3.06 -5.35 -19.94
N SER A 224 2.44 -4.22 -20.27
CA SER A 224 1.65 -3.97 -21.48
C SER A 224 1.77 -2.47 -21.74
N GLY A 225 2.91 -2.07 -22.30
CA GLY A 225 3.24 -0.65 -22.53
C GLY A 225 2.48 -0.02 -23.71
N LEU A 226 1.71 -0.82 -24.45
CA LEU A 226 0.97 -0.36 -25.62
C LEU A 226 -0.52 -0.23 -25.31
N LEU A 227 -1.09 0.87 -25.75
CA LEU A 227 -2.53 1.01 -25.90
C LEU A 227 -3.02 0.10 -27.01
N SER A 228 -4.20 -0.53 -26.83
CA SER A 228 -4.92 -1.14 -27.94
C SER A 228 -5.30 -0.03 -28.95
N LYS A 229 -5.44 -0.39 -30.23
CA LYS A 229 -5.78 0.59 -31.29
C LYS A 229 -7.11 1.32 -31.02
N ASP A 230 -8.00 0.73 -30.22
CA ASP A 230 -9.31 1.27 -29.88
C ASP A 230 -9.36 1.87 -28.46
N VAL A 231 -8.52 2.86 -28.18
CA VAL A 231 -8.46 3.56 -26.87
C VAL A 231 -9.80 4.20 -26.49
N ALA A 232 -10.58 4.64 -27.48
CA ALA A 232 -11.92 5.19 -27.26
C ALA A 232 -12.93 4.18 -26.67
N GLN A 233 -12.64 2.88 -26.76
CA GLN A 233 -13.51 1.82 -26.23
C GLN A 233 -13.15 1.41 -24.78
N ASP A 234 -12.00 1.84 -24.24
CA ASP A 234 -11.59 1.60 -22.85
C ASP A 234 -11.37 2.92 -22.09
N PRO A 235 -12.46 3.59 -21.67
CA PRO A 235 -12.37 4.88 -20.99
C PRO A 235 -11.61 4.82 -19.66
N LEU A 236 -11.55 3.65 -19.00
CA LEU A 236 -10.77 3.50 -17.78
C LEU A 236 -9.27 3.47 -18.06
N ARG A 237 -8.83 2.72 -19.07
CA ARG A 237 -7.42 2.66 -19.46
C ARG A 237 -6.91 4.02 -19.94
N LEU A 238 -7.73 4.78 -20.67
CA LEU A 238 -7.40 6.16 -21.08
C LEU A 238 -7.20 7.08 -19.87
N ARG A 239 -8.10 7.01 -18.88
CA ARG A 239 -7.97 7.80 -17.63
C ARG A 239 -6.72 7.43 -16.84
N LEU A 240 -6.40 6.14 -16.74
CA LEU A 240 -5.17 5.68 -16.08
C LEU A 240 -3.91 6.11 -16.84
N LEU A 241 -3.96 6.17 -18.17
CA LEU A 241 -2.86 6.68 -19.00
C LEU A 241 -2.59 8.15 -18.71
N VAL A 242 -3.63 8.99 -18.77
CA VAL A 242 -3.53 10.42 -18.44
C VAL A 242 -3.08 10.61 -17.00
N GLY A 243 -3.60 9.81 -16.07
CA GLY A 243 -3.15 9.78 -14.67
C GLY A 243 -1.69 9.37 -14.50
N SER A 244 -1.15 8.48 -15.34
CA SER A 244 0.26 8.10 -15.31
C SER A 244 1.19 9.23 -15.74
N HIS A 245 0.78 10.05 -16.71
CA HIS A 245 1.52 11.24 -17.14
C HIS A 245 1.51 12.33 -16.07
N LEU A 246 0.36 12.56 -15.42
CA LEU A 246 0.31 13.42 -14.24
C LEU A 246 1.23 12.90 -13.12
N ALA A 247 1.22 11.60 -12.83
CA ALA A 247 2.11 11.01 -11.85
C ALA A 247 3.59 11.22 -12.20
N HIS A 248 3.96 11.09 -13.47
CA HIS A 248 5.32 11.33 -13.95
C HIS A 248 5.73 12.79 -13.76
N TYR A 249 4.87 13.72 -14.17
CA TYR A 249 5.06 15.15 -13.96
C TYR A 249 5.24 15.48 -12.48
N LEU A 250 4.36 15.00 -11.59
CA LEU A 250 4.47 15.26 -10.14
C LEU A 250 5.77 14.73 -9.53
N ARG A 251 6.28 13.60 -10.00
CA ARG A 251 7.58 13.07 -9.56
C ARG A 251 8.74 13.92 -10.04
N ALA A 252 8.72 14.33 -11.31
CA ALA A 252 9.75 15.21 -11.88
C ALA A 252 9.79 16.55 -11.15
N GLU A 253 8.63 17.17 -10.90
CA GLU A 253 8.49 18.41 -10.14
C GLU A 253 8.96 18.27 -8.69
N LEU A 254 8.61 17.16 -8.03
CA LEU A 254 9.08 16.86 -6.68
C LEU A 254 10.60 16.78 -6.64
N GLU A 255 11.21 16.02 -7.54
CA GLU A 255 12.65 15.84 -7.60
C GLU A 255 13.35 17.17 -7.93
N HIS A 256 12.86 17.90 -8.94
CA HIS A 256 13.42 19.18 -9.36
C HIS A 256 13.40 20.24 -8.23
N HIS A 257 12.28 20.38 -7.53
CA HIS A 257 12.11 21.45 -6.54
C HIS A 257 12.59 21.08 -5.14
N THR A 258 12.64 19.80 -4.79
CA THR A 258 12.89 19.36 -3.42
C THR A 258 14.07 18.42 -3.27
N ASN A 259 14.60 17.87 -4.38
CA ASN A 259 15.68 16.88 -4.41
C ASN A 259 15.32 15.56 -3.71
N TYR A 260 14.03 15.29 -3.49
CA TYR A 260 13.51 14.01 -3.01
C TYR A 260 12.93 13.22 -4.17
N THR A 261 13.29 11.94 -4.27
CA THR A 261 12.66 11.02 -5.21
C THR A 261 11.53 10.25 -4.54
N ALA A 262 10.57 9.81 -5.35
CA ALA A 262 9.45 9.00 -4.90
C ALA A 262 9.20 7.86 -5.87
N THR A 263 8.79 6.72 -5.30
CA THR A 263 8.13 5.69 -6.08
C THR A 263 6.62 5.92 -6.06
N VAL A 264 5.96 5.73 -7.21
CA VAL A 264 4.55 6.04 -7.36
C VAL A 264 3.74 4.87 -7.90
N GLY A 265 2.55 4.66 -7.35
CA GLY A 265 1.57 3.71 -7.85
C GLY A 265 0.28 4.39 -8.30
N ILE A 266 -0.25 3.97 -9.44
CA ILE A 266 -1.47 4.54 -10.04
C ILE A 266 -2.51 3.43 -10.19
N SER A 267 -3.72 3.64 -9.66
CA SER A 267 -4.87 2.73 -9.82
C SER A 267 -6.19 3.41 -9.44
N THR A 268 -7.28 2.66 -9.27
CA THR A 268 -8.63 3.19 -9.00
C THR A 268 -8.99 3.32 -7.53
N ASN A 269 -8.10 2.87 -6.63
CA ASN A 269 -8.30 3.00 -5.19
C ASN A 269 -6.96 3.01 -4.44
N LYS A 270 -7.02 3.37 -3.14
CA LYS A 270 -5.84 3.50 -2.27
C LYS A 270 -5.07 2.19 -2.09
N LEU A 271 -5.77 1.07 -2.00
CA LEU A 271 -5.16 -0.26 -1.80
C LEU A 271 -4.32 -0.66 -3.02
N LEU A 272 -4.94 -0.63 -4.20
CA LEU A 272 -4.30 -1.02 -5.45
C LEU A 272 -3.18 -0.06 -5.85
N SER A 273 -3.36 1.25 -5.68
CA SER A 273 -2.29 2.23 -5.94
C SER A 273 -1.08 1.99 -5.02
N LYS A 274 -1.29 1.68 -3.73
CA LYS A 274 -0.19 1.34 -2.82
C LYS A 274 0.55 0.06 -3.22
N LEU A 275 -0.18 -0.97 -3.63
CA LEU A 275 0.43 -2.22 -4.07
C LEU A 275 1.18 -2.04 -5.39
N ALA A 276 0.62 -1.29 -6.35
CA ALA A 276 1.27 -0.96 -7.62
C ALA A 276 2.61 -0.23 -7.40
N GLY A 277 2.66 0.74 -6.47
CA GLY A 277 3.88 1.45 -6.12
C GLY A 277 4.99 0.56 -5.52
N ASN A 278 4.68 -0.66 -5.08
CA ASN A 278 5.69 -1.59 -4.57
C ASN A 278 6.33 -2.47 -5.66
N VAL A 279 5.77 -2.51 -6.87
CA VAL A 279 6.23 -3.41 -7.94
C VAL A 279 7.64 -3.05 -8.44
N LYS A 280 7.92 -1.75 -8.57
CA LYS A 280 9.22 -1.24 -9.02
C LYS A 280 9.67 -0.10 -8.11
N LYS A 281 10.71 -0.34 -7.31
CA LYS A 281 11.41 0.63 -6.46
C LYS A 281 12.92 0.54 -6.74
N PRO A 282 13.73 1.60 -6.55
CA PRO A 282 13.38 3.01 -6.28
C PRO A 282 12.96 3.81 -7.51
N ASN A 283 12.59 5.09 -7.28
CA ASN A 283 12.44 6.16 -8.27
C ASN A 283 11.79 5.69 -9.57
N ALA A 284 10.68 4.98 -9.43
CA ALA A 284 9.91 4.47 -10.55
C ALA A 284 8.42 4.72 -10.32
N GLN A 285 7.62 4.42 -11.33
CA GLN A 285 6.18 4.37 -11.17
C GLN A 285 5.61 3.14 -11.85
N THR A 286 4.47 2.68 -11.33
CA THR A 286 3.73 1.56 -11.91
C THR A 286 2.24 1.87 -11.93
N THR A 287 1.62 1.72 -13.10
CA THR A 287 0.17 1.80 -13.28
C THR A 287 -0.43 0.41 -13.32
N LEU A 288 -1.40 0.11 -12.44
CA LEU A 288 -2.14 -1.14 -12.50
C LEU A 288 -3.27 -1.02 -13.53
N LEU A 289 -3.28 -1.89 -14.53
CA LEU A 289 -4.18 -1.82 -15.67
C LEU A 289 -5.43 -2.72 -15.50
N PRO A 290 -6.58 -2.33 -16.09
CA PRO A 290 -7.74 -3.21 -16.25
C PRO A 290 -7.48 -4.33 -17.30
N PRO A 291 -8.34 -5.36 -17.38
CA PRO A 291 -9.60 -5.56 -16.65
C PRO A 291 -9.36 -6.01 -15.20
N TYR A 292 -10.03 -5.37 -14.24
CA TYR A 292 -9.84 -5.67 -12.82
C TYR A 292 -10.62 -6.88 -12.30
N ASP A 293 -11.48 -7.47 -13.13
CA ASP A 293 -12.17 -8.71 -12.79
C ASP A 293 -11.21 -9.90 -12.76
N SER A 294 -10.14 -9.87 -13.57
CA SER A 294 -9.04 -10.84 -13.52
C SER A 294 -7.77 -10.21 -12.94
N THR A 295 -7.26 -9.17 -13.59
CA THR A 295 -5.93 -8.60 -13.31
C THR A 295 -5.75 -8.16 -11.87
N ALA A 296 -6.75 -7.47 -11.29
CA ALA A 296 -6.63 -7.02 -9.90
C ALA A 296 -6.73 -8.18 -8.91
N LEU A 297 -7.51 -9.21 -9.22
CA LEU A 297 -7.58 -10.41 -8.38
C LEU A 297 -6.25 -11.16 -8.43
N ASP A 298 -5.72 -11.45 -9.61
CA ASP A 298 -4.44 -12.15 -9.78
C ASP A 298 -3.29 -11.36 -9.15
N PHE A 299 -3.33 -10.03 -9.30
CA PHE A 299 -2.36 -9.14 -8.68
C PHE A 299 -2.40 -9.22 -7.15
N ILE A 300 -3.59 -9.12 -6.54
CA ILE A 300 -3.72 -9.20 -5.07
C ILE A 300 -3.39 -10.61 -4.58
N ASP A 301 -3.90 -11.65 -5.26
CA ASP A 301 -3.82 -13.04 -4.85
C ASP A 301 -2.38 -13.52 -4.66
N ALA A 302 -1.44 -12.99 -5.45
CA ALA A 302 -0.01 -13.34 -5.38
C ALA A 302 0.72 -12.76 -4.15
N HIS A 303 0.12 -11.81 -3.42
CA HIS A 303 0.77 -11.19 -2.27
C HIS A 303 0.61 -12.05 -1.01
N ASP A 304 1.67 -12.15 -0.20
CA ASP A 304 1.55 -12.64 1.18
C ASP A 304 0.48 -11.82 1.93
N ILE A 305 -0.33 -12.50 2.73
CA ILE A 305 -1.48 -11.88 3.41
C ILE A 305 -1.08 -10.73 4.34
N GLY A 306 0.11 -10.81 4.96
CA GLY A 306 0.65 -9.76 5.81
C GLY A 306 1.22 -8.56 5.04
N ARG A 307 1.32 -8.65 3.71
CA ARG A 307 1.71 -7.55 2.82
C ARG A 307 0.52 -6.75 2.31
N ILE A 308 -0.70 -7.23 2.48
CA ILE A 308 -1.91 -6.52 2.10
C ILE A 308 -2.14 -5.33 3.06
N PRO A 309 -2.17 -4.08 2.56
CA PRO A 309 -2.47 -2.92 3.40
C PRO A 309 -3.82 -3.07 4.11
N GLY A 310 -3.82 -2.81 5.42
CA GLY A 310 -4.98 -3.03 6.30
C GLY A 310 -4.94 -4.35 7.08
N ILE A 311 -4.10 -5.30 6.67
CA ILE A 311 -3.90 -6.56 7.40
C ILE A 311 -2.63 -6.48 8.24
N GLY A 312 -2.81 -6.09 9.51
CA GLY A 312 -1.70 -6.02 10.48
C GLY A 312 -1.25 -7.39 10.97
N PHE A 313 -0.09 -7.44 11.64
CA PHE A 313 0.56 -8.66 12.13
C PHE A 313 -0.41 -9.64 12.82
N LYS A 314 -1.20 -9.16 13.80
CA LYS A 314 -2.14 -10.02 14.55
C LYS A 314 -3.22 -10.63 13.66
N LEU A 315 -3.75 -9.86 12.71
CA LEU A 315 -4.78 -10.36 11.80
C LEU A 315 -4.17 -11.34 10.79
N ALA A 316 -3.01 -11.02 10.23
CA ALA A 316 -2.27 -11.93 9.36
C ALA A 316 -1.98 -13.28 10.06
N GLN A 317 -1.57 -13.26 11.32
CA GLN A 317 -1.34 -14.47 12.13
C GLN A 317 -2.61 -15.30 12.28
N LYS A 318 -3.73 -14.68 12.64
CA LYS A 318 -5.02 -15.38 12.73
C LYS A 318 -5.46 -15.98 11.39
N LEU A 319 -5.26 -15.26 10.29
CA LEU A 319 -5.59 -15.76 8.96
C LEU A 319 -4.67 -16.94 8.59
N ARG A 320 -3.38 -16.86 8.87
CA ARG A 320 -2.45 -17.98 8.66
C ARG A 320 -2.85 -19.20 9.46
N GLU A 321 -3.11 -19.04 10.75
CA GLU A 321 -3.54 -20.15 11.62
C GLU A 321 -4.84 -20.78 11.14
N PHE A 322 -5.79 -19.95 10.70
CA PHE A 322 -7.06 -20.42 10.13
C PHE A 322 -6.86 -21.27 8.87
N ILE A 323 -6.01 -20.82 7.93
CA ILE A 323 -5.73 -21.52 6.67
C ILE A 323 -4.87 -22.76 6.87
N LEU A 324 -3.88 -22.72 7.77
CA LEU A 324 -2.93 -23.79 8.01
C LEU A 324 -3.45 -24.84 8.99
N HIS A 325 -4.56 -24.56 9.70
CA HIS A 325 -5.09 -25.35 10.81
C HIS A 325 -4.08 -25.61 11.95
N ARG A 326 -3.04 -24.77 12.06
CA ARG A 326 -2.02 -24.80 13.10
C ARG A 326 -1.35 -23.43 13.24
N PRO A 327 -0.67 -23.14 14.38
CA PRO A 327 0.11 -21.92 14.51
C PRO A 327 1.21 -21.83 13.44
N ALA A 328 1.34 -20.67 12.81
CA ALA A 328 2.37 -20.43 11.80
C ALA A 328 3.76 -20.37 12.44
N ALA A 329 4.72 -21.10 11.87
CA ALA A 329 6.11 -21.04 12.31
C ALA A 329 6.75 -19.69 11.92
N PHE A 330 7.52 -19.12 12.85
CA PHE A 330 8.32 -17.93 12.58
C PHE A 330 9.71 -18.35 12.13
N SER A 331 10.20 -17.74 11.05
CA SER A 331 11.59 -17.96 10.68
C SER A 331 12.48 -17.34 11.76
N ASP A 332 13.47 -18.09 12.23
CA ASP A 332 14.58 -17.57 13.05
C ASP A 332 15.54 -16.67 12.23
N GLY A 333 15.12 -16.25 11.03
CA GLY A 333 15.91 -15.51 10.05
C GLY A 333 16.06 -14.01 10.32
N LEU A 334 16.89 -13.38 9.48
CA LEU A 334 17.34 -11.98 9.57
C LEU A 334 16.24 -10.90 9.41
N VAL A 335 14.99 -11.29 9.12
CA VAL A 335 13.85 -10.39 8.92
C VAL A 335 12.85 -10.61 10.06
N TYR A 336 12.83 -9.69 11.02
CA TYR A 336 11.89 -9.76 12.14
C TYR A 336 10.43 -9.74 11.63
N GLY A 337 9.71 -10.84 11.85
CA GLY A 337 8.31 -11.00 11.43
C GLY A 337 8.09 -11.75 10.11
N GLY A 338 9.13 -12.33 9.50
CA GLY A 338 8.97 -13.30 8.40
C GLY A 338 8.44 -14.64 8.92
N THR A 339 7.32 -15.12 8.38
CA THR A 339 6.86 -16.50 8.60
C THR A 339 7.61 -17.44 7.67
N GLU A 340 7.88 -18.67 8.11
CA GLU A 340 8.54 -19.68 7.26
C GLU A 340 7.65 -20.08 6.08
N GLU A 341 6.34 -20.00 6.30
CA GLU A 341 5.31 -20.34 5.33
C GLU A 341 4.65 -19.05 4.82
N ALA A 342 4.56 -18.93 3.49
CA ALA A 342 3.82 -17.86 2.84
C ALA A 342 2.36 -18.30 2.65
N VAL A 343 1.43 -17.57 3.27
CA VAL A 343 -0.01 -17.70 2.99
C VAL A 343 -0.38 -16.50 2.14
N ALA A 344 -0.76 -16.75 0.90
CA ALA A 344 -1.10 -15.72 -0.05
C ALA A 344 -2.55 -15.25 0.15
N ALA A 345 -2.87 -14.04 -0.31
CA ALA A 345 -4.24 -13.52 -0.28
C ALA A 345 -5.21 -14.41 -1.06
N GLY A 346 -4.71 -15.05 -2.13
CA GLY A 346 -5.49 -16.01 -2.92
C GLY A 346 -5.88 -17.25 -2.14
N ASP A 347 -5.01 -17.74 -1.26
CA ASP A 347 -5.30 -18.91 -0.40
C ASP A 347 -6.46 -18.60 0.54
N VAL A 348 -6.41 -17.42 1.18
CA VAL A 348 -7.48 -16.95 2.07
C VAL A 348 -8.80 -16.79 1.31
N ARG A 349 -8.76 -16.17 0.12
CA ARG A 349 -9.95 -15.93 -0.70
C ARG A 349 -10.62 -17.23 -1.17
N LYS A 350 -9.83 -18.24 -1.52
CA LYS A 350 -10.30 -19.51 -2.10
C LYS A 350 -10.63 -20.57 -1.05
N HIS A 351 -10.28 -20.36 0.22
CA HIS A 351 -10.44 -21.37 1.28
C HIS A 351 -11.89 -21.86 1.47
N HIS A 352 -12.88 -20.98 1.30
CA HIS A 352 -14.30 -21.36 1.38
C HIS A 352 -14.82 -22.20 0.20
N SER A 353 -14.05 -22.35 -0.88
CA SER A 353 -14.45 -23.16 -2.03
C SER A 353 -14.05 -24.63 -1.90
N ALA A 354 -13.44 -25.04 -0.78
CA ALA A 354 -12.88 -26.38 -0.57
C ALA A 354 -13.42 -27.10 0.68
N SER A 355 -14.41 -26.55 1.38
CA SER A 355 -15.02 -27.13 2.60
C SER A 355 -16.50 -27.43 2.43
#